data_AF-A0A524GIK4-F1
#
_entry.id   AF-A0A524GIK4-F1
#
_cell.length_a   1.000
_cell.length_b   1.000
_cell.length_c   1.000
_cell.angle_alpha   90.00
_cell.angle_beta   90.00
_cell.angle_gamma   90.00
#
_symmetry.space_group_name_H-M   'P 1'
#
loop_
_entity.id
_entity.type
_entity.pdbx_description
1 polymer ?
#
loop_
_entity_poly.entity_id
_entity_poly.type
_entity_poly.pdbx_seq_one_letter_code
_entity_poly.pdbx_strand_id
1 'polypeptide(L)'
;MASIVILSICSTTAGMQPMNGYDYVLKRMRLFKEISGIQGKWISLNDEYVGIDSISKKVDWKAMNSKAELLLGEFQIFYTHFSEDFENINKELKQEDFIKLEAFIGPAAICIDVFDKTVIKLCKMINKLYGFTLDLESWTFKEHKKEMDAYTDLSDEYEREGQKMNYELEKTRQIKRDTKIIGL
;
A
#
# COMPACT_ATOMS: atom_id res chain seq x y z
N MET A 1 18.31 -2.52 1.06
CA MET A 1 17.25 -3.44 0.58
C MET A 1 16.17 -3.42 1.64
N ALA A 2 15.12 -2.62 1.40
CA ALA A 2 13.94 -2.56 2.27
C ALA A 2 13.28 -3.95 2.30
N SER A 3 12.95 -4.45 3.49
CA SER A 3 12.25 -5.72 3.63
C SER A 3 10.77 -5.46 3.39
N ILE A 4 10.35 -5.61 2.13
CA ILE A 4 8.99 -5.29 1.71
C ILE A 4 8.00 -6.15 2.49
N VAL A 5 7.12 -5.49 3.25
CA VAL A 5 6.04 -6.12 3.99
C VAL A 5 5.06 -6.73 2.99
N ILE A 6 5.21 -8.02 2.71
CA ILE A 6 4.18 -8.81 2.04
C ILE A 6 3.02 -8.94 3.03
N LEU A 7 1.88 -8.34 2.71
CA LEU A 7 0.62 -8.58 3.39
C LEU A 7 0.20 -10.05 3.13
N SER A 8 0.76 -10.98 3.90
CA SER A 8 0.41 -12.41 3.83
C SER A 8 -0.88 -12.65 4.60
N ILE A 9 -1.96 -12.91 3.86
CA ILE A 9 -3.27 -13.24 4.41
C ILE A 9 -3.36 -14.76 4.53
N CYS A 10 -3.28 -15.28 5.75
CA CYS A 10 -3.70 -16.67 6.02
C CYS A 10 -5.22 -16.76 5.92
N SER A 11 -5.71 -17.47 4.91
CA SER A 11 -7.12 -17.79 4.72
C SER A 11 -7.57 -18.79 5.79
N THR A 12 -8.70 -18.53 6.44
CA THR A 12 -9.41 -19.55 7.23
C THR A 12 -10.90 -19.51 6.89
N THR A 13 -11.40 -20.64 6.41
CA THR A 13 -12.80 -20.90 6.11
C THR A 13 -13.55 -21.46 7.32
N ALA A 14 -14.76 -20.92 7.49
CA ALA A 14 -15.99 -21.53 7.99
C ALA A 14 -16.22 -21.75 9.50
N GLY A 15 -17.38 -21.26 9.94
CA GLY A 15 -18.05 -21.54 11.21
C GLY A 15 -18.82 -20.32 11.73
N MET A 16 -20.16 -20.34 11.64
CA MET A 16 -21.04 -19.27 12.16
C MET A 16 -20.77 -19.04 13.66
N GLN A 17 -20.04 -17.96 13.96
CA GLN A 17 -19.85 -17.35 15.27
C GLN A 17 -20.03 -15.84 15.11
N PRO A 18 -20.32 -15.08 16.19
CA PRO A 18 -20.31 -13.62 16.13
C PRO A 18 -19.01 -13.16 15.47
N MET A 19 -19.18 -12.43 14.37
CA MET A 19 -18.11 -12.00 13.48
C MET A 19 -17.15 -11.14 14.31
N ASN A 20 -15.87 -11.52 14.44
CA ASN A 20 -14.91 -10.65 15.12
C ASN A 20 -14.65 -9.43 14.22
N GLY A 21 -14.19 -8.31 14.80
CA GLY A 21 -13.93 -7.08 14.03
C GLY A 21 -13.04 -7.32 12.81
N TYR A 22 -12.12 -8.29 12.90
CA TYR A 22 -11.27 -8.73 11.80
C TYR A 22 -12.05 -9.33 10.60
N ASP A 23 -12.96 -10.26 10.84
CA ASP A 23 -13.82 -10.85 9.81
C ASP A 23 -14.78 -9.81 9.21
N TYR A 24 -15.15 -8.79 10.00
CA TYR A 24 -15.99 -7.68 9.54
C TYR A 24 -15.22 -6.79 8.55
N VAL A 25 -13.99 -6.37 8.88
CA VAL A 25 -13.13 -5.59 7.98
C VAL A 25 -12.82 -6.37 6.70
N LEU A 26 -12.44 -7.65 6.82
CA LEU A 26 -12.15 -8.49 5.65
C LEU A 26 -13.35 -8.66 4.71
N LYS A 27 -14.57 -8.66 5.24
CA LYS A 27 -15.80 -8.79 4.43
C LYS A 27 -16.30 -7.48 3.86
N ARG A 28 -15.94 -6.35 4.45
CA ARG A 28 -16.49 -5.03 4.11
C ARG A 28 -15.50 -4.11 3.40
N MET A 29 -14.20 -4.37 3.51
CA MET A 29 -13.17 -3.62 2.79
C MET A 29 -12.57 -4.45 1.67
N ARG A 30 -12.61 -3.91 0.45
CA ARG A 30 -11.89 -4.40 -0.72
C ARG A 30 -10.38 -4.27 -0.56
N LEU A 31 -9.93 -3.44 0.39
CA LEU A 31 -8.55 -3.14 0.74
C LEU A 31 -7.61 -4.32 0.55
N PHE A 32 -7.84 -5.42 1.26
CA PHE A 32 -6.93 -6.56 1.30
C PHE A 32 -6.83 -7.32 -0.04
N LYS A 33 -7.90 -7.31 -0.83
CA LYS A 33 -7.93 -7.92 -2.15
C LYS A 33 -7.16 -7.07 -3.16
N GLU A 34 -7.33 -5.75 -3.09
CA GLU A 34 -6.81 -4.82 -4.10
C GLU A 34 -5.36 -4.40 -3.83
N ILE A 35 -5.01 -4.15 -2.56
CA ILE A 35 -3.68 -3.63 -2.20
C ILE A 35 -2.55 -4.58 -2.58
N SER A 36 -2.77 -5.90 -2.47
CA SER A 36 -1.76 -6.91 -2.81
C SER A 36 -1.39 -6.90 -4.30
N GLY A 37 -2.39 -6.71 -5.18
CA GLY A 37 -2.17 -6.60 -6.62
C GLY A 37 -1.40 -5.33 -6.99
N ILE A 38 -1.74 -4.21 -6.35
CA ILE A 38 -1.08 -2.92 -6.56
C ILE A 38 0.35 -2.95 -6.03
N GLN A 39 0.57 -3.48 -4.82
CA GLN A 39 1.91 -3.69 -4.27
C GLN A 39 2.77 -4.53 -5.21
N GLY A 40 2.25 -5.65 -5.74
CA GLY A 40 3.00 -6.50 -6.67
C GLY A 40 3.46 -5.73 -7.92
N LYS A 41 2.60 -4.88 -8.49
CA LYS A 41 2.93 -4.04 -9.64
C LYS A 41 3.95 -2.95 -9.30
N TRP A 42 3.78 -2.29 -8.14
CA TRP A 42 4.74 -1.31 -7.63
C TRP A 42 6.12 -1.93 -7.41
N ILE A 43 6.20 -3.07 -6.74
CA ILE A 43 7.47 -3.79 -6.48
C ILE A 43 8.14 -4.15 -7.80
N SER A 44 7.40 -4.75 -8.73
CA SER A 44 7.94 -5.12 -10.04
C SER A 44 8.49 -3.91 -10.81
N LEU A 45 7.80 -2.77 -10.75
CA LEU A 45 8.24 -1.54 -11.41
C LEU A 45 9.46 -0.93 -10.70
N ASN A 46 9.46 -0.94 -9.36
CA ASN A 46 10.56 -0.48 -8.54
C ASN A 46 11.83 -1.29 -8.81
N ASP A 47 11.73 -2.62 -8.82
CA ASP A 47 12.86 -3.52 -9.06
C ASP A 47 13.46 -3.32 -10.45
N GLU A 48 12.60 -3.14 -11.46
CA GLU A 48 13.04 -2.82 -12.82
C GLU A 48 13.77 -1.48 -12.88
N TYR A 49 13.30 -0.48 -12.14
CA TYR A 49 13.85 0.86 -12.07
C TYR A 49 15.19 0.93 -11.30
N VAL A 50 15.25 0.36 -10.08
CA VAL A 50 16.48 0.36 -9.26
C VAL A 50 17.53 -0.61 -9.80
N GLY A 51 17.11 -1.64 -10.55
CA GLY A 51 17.98 -2.62 -11.21
C GLY A 51 18.62 -2.12 -12.52
N ILE A 52 18.55 -0.82 -12.80
CA ILE A 52 19.29 -0.17 -13.89
C ILE A 52 20.70 0.14 -13.39
N ASP A 53 21.61 -0.81 -13.59
CA ASP A 53 22.95 -0.84 -13.00
C ASP A 53 24.08 -0.53 -13.97
N SER A 54 23.81 -0.42 -15.28
CA SER A 54 24.85 -0.16 -16.28
C SER A 54 24.44 0.85 -17.36
N ILE A 55 25.44 1.64 -17.78
CA ILE A 55 25.37 2.63 -18.85
C ILE A 55 25.02 1.98 -20.22
N SER A 56 25.24 0.67 -20.38
CA SER A 56 25.01 -0.06 -21.63
C SER A 56 23.62 -0.72 -21.73
N LYS A 57 22.84 -0.77 -20.64
CA LYS A 57 21.50 -1.36 -20.66
C LYS A 57 20.57 -0.41 -21.41
N LYS A 58 20.13 -0.80 -22.62
CA LYS A 58 19.07 -0.08 -23.34
C LYS A 58 17.77 -0.24 -22.55
N VAL A 59 17.42 0.80 -21.81
CA VAL A 59 16.14 0.87 -21.09
C VAL A 59 15.08 1.40 -22.03
N ASP A 60 13.95 0.68 -22.14
CA ASP A 60 12.76 1.17 -22.82
C ASP A 60 11.95 2.08 -21.88
N TRP A 61 12.36 3.34 -21.81
CA TRP A 61 11.73 4.35 -20.96
C TRP A 61 10.27 4.61 -21.32
N LYS A 62 9.88 4.39 -22.57
CA LYS A 62 8.49 4.54 -23.01
C LYS A 62 7.63 3.44 -22.40
N ALA A 63 8.07 2.18 -22.49
CA ALA A 63 7.37 1.06 -21.88
C ALA A 63 7.29 1.19 -20.35
N MET A 64 8.38 1.63 -19.71
CA MET A 64 8.40 1.87 -18.27
C MET A 64 7.45 3.00 -17.84
N ASN A 65 7.39 4.10 -18.60
CA ASN A 65 6.43 5.18 -18.35
C ASN A 65 4.97 4.70 -18.50
N SER A 66 4.66 3.87 -19.50
CA SER A 66 3.32 3.30 -19.64
C SER A 66 2.94 2.38 -18.46
N LYS A 67 3.90 1.59 -17.93
CA LYS A 67 3.66 0.80 -16.69
C LYS A 67 3.37 1.70 -15.49
N ALA A 68 4.10 2.81 -15.36
CA ALA A 68 3.90 3.80 -14.30
C ALA A 68 2.52 4.46 -14.39
N GLU A 69 2.08 4.86 -15.58
CA GLU A 69 0.75 5.44 -15.81
C GLU A 69 -0.38 4.46 -15.48
N LEU A 70 -0.23 3.19 -15.86
CA LEU A 70 -1.18 2.13 -15.50
C LEU A 70 -1.25 1.92 -14.00
N LEU A 71 -0.10 1.86 -13.31
CA LEU A 71 -0.04 1.73 -11.85
C LEU A 71 -0.74 2.90 -11.15
N LEU A 72 -0.51 4.14 -11.61
CA LEU A 72 -1.20 5.32 -11.08
C LEU A 72 -2.71 5.23 -11.25
N GLY A 73 -3.19 4.84 -12.44
CA GLY A 73 -4.62 4.70 -12.70
C GLY A 73 -5.28 3.65 -11.80
N GLU A 74 -4.62 2.50 -11.60
CA GLU A 74 -5.11 1.47 -10.69
C GLU A 74 -5.09 1.91 -9.22
N PHE A 75 -4.06 2.66 -8.82
CA PHE A 75 -3.98 3.20 -7.46
C PHE A 75 -5.11 4.19 -7.17
N GLN A 76 -5.42 5.07 -8.13
CA GLN A 76 -6.54 6.02 -7.99
C GLN A 76 -7.88 5.29 -7.79
N ILE A 77 -8.13 4.23 -8.57
CA ILE A 77 -9.34 3.39 -8.43
C ILE A 77 -9.38 2.76 -7.04
N PHE A 78 -8.26 2.19 -6.58
CA PHE A 78 -8.16 1.61 -5.25
C PHE A 78 -8.42 2.63 -4.13
N TYR A 79 -7.87 3.84 -4.25
CA TYR A 79 -8.08 4.90 -3.26
C TYR A 79 -9.55 5.35 -3.20
N THR A 80 -10.22 5.43 -4.35
CA THR A 80 -11.67 5.67 -4.42
C THR A 80 -12.44 4.56 -3.71
N HIS A 81 -12.14 3.29 -4.02
CA HIS A 81 -12.79 2.15 -3.37
C HIS A 81 -12.56 2.12 -1.86
N PHE A 82 -11.34 2.42 -1.41
CA PHE A 82 -11.01 2.50 0.01
C PHE A 82 -11.83 3.59 0.71
N SER A 83 -11.95 4.78 0.11
CA SER A 83 -12.77 5.87 0.64
C SER A 83 -14.25 5.49 0.73
N GLU A 84 -14.80 4.86 -0.32
CA GLU A 84 -16.19 4.37 -0.34
C GLU A 84 -16.44 3.31 0.74
N ASP A 85 -15.55 2.33 0.86
CA ASP A 85 -15.67 1.27 1.87
C ASP A 85 -15.61 1.86 3.28
N PHE A 86 -14.74 2.84 3.50
CA PHE A 86 -14.64 3.54 4.78
C PHE A 86 -15.91 4.33 5.12
N GLU A 87 -16.48 5.07 4.16
CA GLU A 87 -17.74 5.77 4.36
C GLU A 87 -18.90 4.82 4.68
N ASN A 88 -18.97 3.67 4.01
CA ASN A 88 -20.01 2.68 4.25
C ASN A 88 -19.90 2.06 5.64
N ILE A 89 -18.67 1.73 6.06
CA ILE A 89 -18.38 1.25 7.42
C ILE A 89 -18.83 2.26 8.47
N ASN A 90 -18.55 3.54 8.25
CA ASN A 90 -18.94 4.62 9.17
C ASN A 90 -20.46 4.79 9.29
N LYS A 91 -21.24 4.48 8.23
CA LYS A 91 -22.71 4.57 8.22
C LYS A 91 -23.40 3.36 8.87
N GLU A 92 -22.81 2.16 8.75
CA GLU A 92 -23.44 0.90 9.18
C GLU A 92 -23.13 0.51 10.63
N LEU A 93 -22.01 0.98 11.18
CA LEU A 93 -21.55 0.53 12.49
C LEU A 93 -22.14 1.34 13.64
N LYS A 94 -22.44 0.62 14.74
CA LYS A 94 -22.68 1.25 16.04
C LYS A 94 -21.35 1.80 16.58
N GLN A 95 -21.43 2.88 17.34
CA GLN A 95 -20.26 3.59 17.90
C GLN A 95 -19.28 2.66 18.64
N GLU A 96 -19.79 1.66 19.39
CA GLU A 96 -18.98 0.70 20.14
C GLU A 96 -18.16 -0.25 19.25
N ASP A 97 -18.69 -0.63 18.09
CA ASP A 97 -18.00 -1.48 17.12
C ASP A 97 -17.04 -0.65 16.25
N PHE A 98 -17.39 0.62 15.99
CA PHE A 98 -16.51 1.58 15.34
C PHE A 98 -15.25 1.83 16.16
N ILE A 99 -15.35 2.03 17.49
CA ILE A 99 -14.18 2.22 18.37
C ILE A 99 -13.19 1.05 18.29
N LYS A 100 -13.69 -0.19 18.18
CA LYS A 100 -12.82 -1.38 18.03
C LYS A 100 -12.12 -1.44 16.68
N LEU A 101 -12.69 -0.79 15.67
CA LEU A 101 -12.18 -0.75 14.30
C LEU A 101 -11.33 0.48 14.03
N GLU A 102 -11.56 1.59 14.72
CA GLU A 102 -10.80 2.83 14.65
C GLU A 102 -9.31 2.59 14.89
N ALA A 103 -8.98 1.70 15.85
CA ALA A 103 -7.61 1.30 16.15
C ALA A 103 -6.88 0.66 14.94
N PHE A 104 -7.60 0.02 14.02
CA PHE A 104 -7.03 -0.51 12.77
C PHE A 104 -7.16 0.49 11.61
N ILE A 105 -8.32 1.14 11.48
CA ILE A 105 -8.62 1.98 10.32
C ILE A 105 -7.70 3.22 10.28
N GLY A 106 -7.42 3.83 11.43
CA GLY A 106 -6.49 4.97 11.50
C GLY A 106 -5.12 4.62 10.90
N PRO A 107 -4.42 3.59 11.44
CA PRO A 107 -3.18 3.10 10.87
C PRO A 107 -3.28 2.64 9.40
N ALA A 108 -4.39 2.03 9.00
CA ALA A 108 -4.59 1.61 7.61
C ALA A 108 -4.67 2.82 6.66
N ALA A 109 -5.40 3.87 7.03
CA ALA A 109 -5.50 5.10 6.25
C ALA A 109 -4.13 5.80 6.12
N ILE A 110 -3.35 5.87 7.19
CA ILE A 110 -1.99 6.41 7.17
C ILE A 110 -1.09 5.58 6.25
N CYS A 111 -1.11 4.25 6.39
CA CYS A 111 -0.33 3.34 5.56
C CYS A 111 -0.66 3.51 4.06
N ILE A 112 -1.94 3.64 3.72
CA ILE A 112 -2.40 3.85 2.34
C ILE A 112 -1.99 5.22 1.80
N ASP A 113 -2.07 6.27 2.60
CA ASP A 113 -1.63 7.62 2.22
C ASP A 113 -0.12 7.67 1.93
N VAL A 114 0.69 7.02 2.78
CA VAL A 114 2.13 6.92 2.53
C VAL A 114 2.42 6.05 1.31
N PHE A 115 1.65 4.98 1.09
CA PHE A 115 1.77 4.14 -0.10
C PHE A 115 1.46 4.92 -1.38
N ASP A 116 0.41 5.74 -1.38
CA ASP A 116 0.04 6.63 -2.49
C ASP A 116 1.19 7.57 -2.85
N LYS A 117 1.73 8.28 -1.85
CA LYS A 117 2.87 9.18 -2.03
C LYS A 117 4.09 8.46 -2.60
N THR A 118 4.35 7.23 -2.14
CA THR A 118 5.46 6.40 -2.61
C THR A 118 5.28 6.01 -4.08
N VAL A 119 4.09 5.52 -4.46
CA VAL A 119 3.75 5.15 -5.84
C VAL A 119 3.82 6.37 -6.76
N ILE A 120 3.21 7.50 -6.37
CA ILE A 120 3.24 8.75 -7.13
C ILE A 120 4.68 9.21 -7.35
N LYS A 121 5.53 9.12 -6.33
CA LYS A 121 6.93 9.53 -6.42
C LYS A 121 7.68 8.69 -7.46
N LEU A 122 7.61 7.35 -7.37
CA LEU A 122 8.25 6.46 -8.35
C LEU A 122 7.78 6.78 -9.77
N CYS A 123 6.47 6.90 -9.97
CA CYS A 123 5.89 7.13 -11.29
C CYS A 123 6.31 8.50 -11.87
N LYS A 124 6.38 9.55 -11.04
CA LYS A 124 6.90 10.86 -11.45
C LYS A 124 8.36 10.82 -11.85
N MET A 125 9.18 10.05 -11.14
CA MET A 125 10.59 9.90 -11.47
C MET A 125 10.79 9.19 -12.81
N ILE A 126 10.05 8.10 -13.05
CA ILE A 126 10.04 7.39 -14.33
C ILE A 126 9.58 8.32 -15.46
N ASN A 127 8.50 9.09 -15.24
CA ASN A 127 8.00 10.04 -16.22
C ASN A 127 9.03 11.13 -16.56
N LYS A 128 9.73 11.66 -15.55
CA LYS A 128 10.83 12.62 -15.77
C LYS A 128 12.00 12.02 -16.54
N LEU A 129 12.37 10.75 -16.28
CA LEU A 129 13.40 10.07 -17.06
C LEU A 129 12.99 9.89 -18.52
N TYR A 130 11.75 9.48 -18.76
CA TYR A 130 11.23 9.40 -20.12
C TYR A 130 11.25 10.78 -20.80
N GLY A 131 10.82 11.83 -20.12
CA GLY A 131 10.94 13.22 -20.61
C GLY A 131 12.38 13.61 -20.95
N PHE A 132 13.33 13.25 -20.08
CA PHE A 132 14.76 13.48 -20.30
C PHE A 132 15.29 12.78 -21.56
N THR A 133 14.74 11.61 -21.92
CA THR A 133 15.12 10.96 -23.19
C THR A 133 14.64 11.69 -24.44
N LEU A 134 13.66 12.59 -24.29
CA LEU A 134 13.11 13.41 -25.36
C LEU A 134 13.74 14.81 -25.38
N ASP A 135 14.11 15.32 -24.20
CA ASP A 135 14.72 16.63 -23.99
C ASP A 135 15.78 16.58 -22.88
N LEU A 136 17.06 16.63 -23.27
CA LEU A 136 18.21 16.49 -22.36
C LEU A 136 18.38 17.66 -21.39
N GLU A 137 17.69 18.78 -21.58
CA GLU A 137 17.75 19.92 -20.65
C GLU A 137 16.64 19.85 -19.58
N SER A 138 15.72 18.89 -19.68
CA SER A 138 14.52 18.84 -18.83
C SER A 138 14.80 18.37 -17.39
N TRP A 139 15.96 17.77 -17.12
CA TRP A 139 16.27 17.23 -15.79
C TRP A 139 17.75 17.01 -15.52
N THR A 140 18.22 17.37 -14.32
CA THR A 140 19.62 17.18 -13.93
C THR A 140 19.82 15.95 -13.05
N PHE A 141 21.03 15.38 -13.08
CA PHE A 141 21.41 14.28 -12.17
C PHE A 141 21.27 14.66 -10.68
N LYS A 142 21.53 15.92 -10.34
CA LYS A 142 21.37 16.44 -8.97
C LYS A 142 19.91 16.41 -8.52
N GLU A 143 18.99 16.82 -9.40
CA GLU A 143 17.55 16.76 -9.13
C GLU A 143 17.08 15.31 -9.05
N HIS A 144 17.54 14.44 -9.94
CA HIS A 144 17.26 13.01 -9.88
C HIS A 144 17.67 12.39 -8.54
N LYS A 145 18.90 12.67 -8.07
CA LYS A 145 19.38 12.18 -6.78
C LYS A 145 18.49 12.64 -5.63
N LYS A 146 18.13 13.93 -5.59
CA LYS A 146 17.22 14.47 -4.56
C LYS A 146 15.85 13.78 -4.57
N GLU A 147 15.35 13.47 -5.76
CA GLU A 147 14.08 12.77 -5.92
C GLU A 147 14.18 11.32 -5.45
N MET A 148 15.33 10.65 -5.67
CA MET A 148 15.59 9.29 -5.15
C MET A 148 15.73 9.25 -3.64
N ASP A 149 16.41 10.22 -3.04
CA ASP A 149 16.54 10.31 -1.58
C ASP A 149 15.13 10.43 -0.96
N ALA A 150 14.30 11.34 -1.49
CA ALA A 150 12.91 11.50 -1.04
C ALA A 150 12.02 10.27 -1.31
N TYR A 151 12.27 9.51 -2.39
CA TYR A 151 11.57 8.25 -2.64
C TYR A 151 11.96 7.17 -1.64
N THR A 152 13.24 7.13 -1.25
CA THR A 152 13.76 6.19 -0.25
C THR A 152 13.13 6.49 1.11
N ASP A 153 13.08 7.76 1.51
CA ASP A 153 12.44 8.18 2.77
C ASP A 153 10.96 7.75 2.83
N LEU A 154 10.22 7.92 1.73
CA LEU A 154 8.82 7.50 1.61
C LEU A 154 8.67 5.97 1.67
N SER A 155 9.59 5.23 1.05
CA SER A 155 9.58 3.76 1.08
C SER A 155 9.84 3.21 2.48
N ASP A 156 10.77 3.83 3.21
CA ASP A 156 11.07 3.47 4.60
C ASP A 156 9.90 3.84 5.54
N GLU A 157 9.25 4.98 5.30
CA GLU A 157 8.04 5.37 6.02
C GLU A 157 6.91 4.38 5.75
N TYR A 158 6.72 3.96 4.50
CA TYR A 158 5.72 2.97 4.12
C TYR A 158 5.94 1.64 4.85
N GLU A 159 7.18 1.16 4.92
CA GLU A 159 7.51 -0.06 5.66
C GLU A 159 7.13 0.06 7.15
N ARG A 160 7.47 1.19 7.78
CA ARG A 160 7.17 1.46 9.18
C ARG A 160 5.66 1.57 9.46
N GLU A 161 4.91 2.27 8.63
CA GLU A 161 3.45 2.38 8.81
C GLU A 161 2.73 1.07 8.49
N GLY A 162 3.23 0.29 7.51
CA GLY A 162 2.76 -1.05 7.22
C GLY A 162 2.94 -2.01 8.41
N GLN A 163 4.07 -1.93 9.13
CA GLN A 163 4.29 -2.70 10.35
C GLN A 163 3.31 -2.33 11.46
N LYS A 164 3.01 -1.03 11.66
CA LYS A 164 2.02 -0.58 12.65
C LYS A 164 0.62 -1.06 12.31
N MET A 165 0.20 -0.93 11.04
CA MET A 165 -1.09 -1.42 10.55
C MET A 165 -1.23 -2.92 10.81
N ASN A 166 -0.18 -3.71 10.52
CA ASN A 166 -0.18 -5.15 10.76
C ASN A 166 -0.26 -5.50 12.25
N TYR A 167 0.42 -4.74 13.10
CA TYR A 167 0.38 -4.93 14.56
C TYR A 167 -1.03 -4.70 15.12
N GLU A 168 -1.71 -3.62 14.70
CA GLU A 168 -3.09 -3.36 15.13
C GLU A 168 -4.07 -4.39 14.55
N LEU A 169 -3.89 -4.81 13.29
CA LEU A 169 -4.68 -5.88 12.70
C LEU A 169 -4.58 -7.20 13.50
N GLU A 170 -3.37 -7.55 13.95
CA GLU A 170 -3.12 -8.75 14.74
C GLU A 170 -3.75 -8.67 16.15
N LYS A 171 -3.73 -7.50 16.79
CA LYS A 171 -4.49 -7.30 18.04
C LYS A 171 -5.98 -7.53 17.81
N THR A 172 -6.55 -7.01 16.73
CA THR A 172 -7.97 -7.20 16.40
C THR A 172 -8.32 -8.68 16.17
N ARG A 173 -7.37 -9.49 15.64
CA ARG A 173 -7.53 -10.96 15.53
C ARG A 173 -7.52 -11.66 16.88
N GLN A 174 -6.69 -11.21 17.82
CA GLN A 174 -6.48 -11.85 19.12
C GLN A 174 -7.59 -11.60 20.16
N ILE A 175 -8.51 -10.66 19.91
CA ILE A 175 -9.70 -10.40 20.76
C ILE A 175 -10.57 -11.66 20.99
N LYS A 176 -10.41 -12.74 20.20
CA LYS A 176 -11.07 -14.04 20.44
C LYS A 176 -10.36 -14.98 21.44
N ARG A 177 -9.08 -14.79 21.77
CA ARG A 177 -8.33 -15.76 22.62
C ARG A 177 -8.57 -15.57 24.11
N ASP A 178 -8.71 -14.33 24.58
CA ASP A 178 -8.77 -14.06 26.02
C ASP A 178 -10.17 -14.19 26.61
N THR A 179 -11.23 -14.17 25.79
CA THR A 179 -12.60 -14.42 26.28
C THR A 179 -12.87 -15.90 26.60
N LYS A 180 -11.99 -16.82 26.19
CA LYS A 180 -12.11 -18.26 26.51
C LYS A 180 -11.34 -18.70 27.76
N ILE A 181 -10.45 -17.86 28.31
CA ILE A 181 -9.61 -18.24 29.47
C ILE A 181 -10.22 -17.76 30.81
N ILE A 182 -11.21 -16.86 30.80
CA ILE A 182 -11.91 -16.38 32.02
C ILE A 182 -13.27 -17.10 32.21
N GLY A 183 -13.47 -18.25 31.58
CA GLY A 183 -14.73 -18.97 31.64
C GLY A 183 -14.62 -20.44 31.34
N LEU A 184 -13.73 -21.14 32.06
CA LEU A 184 -13.82 -22.58 32.39
C LEU A 184 -13.06 -22.84 33.69
#